data_AF-A0AAD3DJG6-F1
#
_entry.id   AF-A0AAD3DJG6-F1
#
_cell.length_a   1.000
_cell.length_b   1.000
_cell.length_c   1.000
_cell.angle_alpha   90.00
_cell.angle_beta   90.00
_cell.angle_gamma   90.00
#
_symmetry.space_group_name_H-M   'P 1'
#
loop_
_entity.id
_entity.type
_entity.pdbx_description
1 polymer ?
#
loop_
_entity_poly.entity_id
_entity_poly.type
_entity_poly.pdbx_seq_one_letter_code
_entity_poly.pdbx_strand_id
1 'polypeptide(L)'
;MAASPTRGGTDGSPGGGRGLPIGGEGKDMVHDMLAAAGPQGITQVQEACLMPYPLVRHLMGMLECMEVTRVEAHRAVLQRAKERLLSRVAALDARADKARLERLLAASFMYLGMADLREVPLAVMERLERVPPPHLKQLAADTEVFKILPPGVQRQVWEYDKNLLQNDALPLVGAYKYETATYMRALAADEFLP
;
A
#
# COMPACT_ATOMS: atom_id res chain seq x y z
N MET A 1 50.25 -14.56 20.61
CA MET A 1 49.44 -13.57 19.87
C MET A 1 48.44 -14.32 19.02
N ALA A 2 47.19 -14.41 19.47
CA ALA A 2 46.05 -14.80 18.63
C ALA A 2 44.85 -14.06 19.22
N ALA A 3 44.37 -13.06 18.48
CA ALA A 3 43.31 -12.17 18.90
C ALA A 3 41.94 -12.83 18.67
N SER A 4 41.15 -12.88 19.73
CA SER A 4 39.72 -13.16 19.69
C SER A 4 38.96 -12.00 19.03
N PRO A 5 37.98 -12.24 18.16
CA PRO A 5 37.04 -11.18 17.78
C PRO A 5 35.91 -11.11 18.82
N THR A 6 35.94 -10.03 19.60
CA THR A 6 34.85 -9.52 20.41
C THR A 6 33.65 -9.22 19.52
N ARG A 7 32.59 -10.05 19.63
CA ARG A 7 31.29 -9.73 19.03
C ARG A 7 30.53 -8.86 20.02
N GLY A 8 30.42 -7.57 19.67
CA GLY A 8 29.84 -6.52 20.48
C GLY A 8 28.43 -6.85 20.94
N GLY A 9 28.20 -6.64 22.24
CA GLY A 9 26.86 -6.48 22.78
C GLY A 9 26.29 -5.15 22.29
N THR A 10 25.11 -5.22 21.67
CA THR A 10 24.26 -4.05 21.47
C THR A 10 23.24 -4.04 22.60
N ASP A 11 23.32 -2.96 23.38
CA ASP A 11 22.44 -2.58 24.47
C ASP A 11 20.96 -2.84 24.20
N GLY A 12 20.31 -3.40 25.22
CA GLY A 12 18.87 -3.34 25.40
C GLY A 12 18.45 -1.90 25.73
N SER A 13 17.62 -1.33 24.86
CA SER A 13 16.69 -0.26 25.20
C SER A 13 15.27 -0.77 24.91
N PRO A 14 14.44 -1.05 25.92
CA PRO A 14 13.06 -1.50 25.74
C PRO A 14 12.17 -0.27 25.57
N GLY A 15 12.04 0.24 24.35
CA GLY A 15 11.22 1.43 24.12
C GLY A 15 11.11 1.94 22.68
N GLY A 16 11.58 1.18 21.69
CA GLY A 16 11.41 1.54 20.27
C GLY A 16 10.15 0.88 19.72
N GLY A 17 9.19 1.67 19.23
CA GLY A 17 7.98 1.15 18.59
C GLY A 17 8.35 0.08 17.58
N ARG A 18 7.91 -1.16 17.84
CA ARG A 18 8.07 -2.28 16.92
C ARG A 18 7.49 -1.82 15.58
N GLY A 19 8.35 -1.63 14.58
CA GLY A 19 7.92 -1.32 13.22
C GLY A 19 6.81 -2.28 12.84
N LEU A 20 5.74 -1.78 12.23
CA LEU A 20 4.68 -2.67 11.76
C LEU A 20 5.34 -3.68 10.81
N PRO A 21 5.16 -5.00 11.02
CA PRO A 21 5.85 -6.03 10.25
C PRO A 21 5.26 -6.09 8.83
N ILE A 22 5.59 -5.10 8.01
CA ILE A 22 5.07 -4.90 6.66
C ILE A 22 6.25 -5.06 5.70
N GLY A 23 6.09 -5.93 4.71
CA GLY A 23 7.11 -6.15 3.69
C GLY A 23 8.38 -6.83 4.23
N GLY A 24 9.54 -6.27 3.87
CA GLY A 24 10.86 -6.85 4.19
C GLY A 24 11.11 -7.03 5.68
N GLU A 25 10.73 -6.05 6.49
CA GLU A 25 10.90 -6.11 7.96
C GLU A 25 10.11 -7.26 8.59
N GLY A 26 8.91 -7.54 8.07
CA GLY A 26 8.09 -8.67 8.53
C GLY A 26 8.70 -10.01 8.14
N LYS A 27 9.27 -10.11 6.93
CA LYS A 27 9.96 -11.31 6.47
C LYS A 27 11.20 -11.60 7.31
N ASP A 28 12.01 -10.58 7.59
CA ASP A 28 13.22 -10.70 8.39
C ASP A 28 12.88 -11.06 9.84
N MET A 29 11.82 -10.46 10.40
CA MET A 29 11.31 -10.82 11.73
C MET A 29 10.91 -12.31 11.81
N VAL A 30 10.18 -12.82 10.81
CA VAL A 30 9.78 -14.24 10.76
C VAL A 30 10.99 -15.14 10.56
N HIS A 31 11.91 -14.76 9.67
CA HIS A 31 13.14 -15.50 9.43
C HIS A 31 13.97 -15.63 10.71
N ASP A 32 14.20 -14.54 11.42
CA ASP A 32 15.01 -14.51 12.63
C ASP A 32 14.36 -15.30 13.78
N MET A 33 13.04 -15.21 13.94
CA MET A 33 12.31 -16.02 14.93
C MET A 33 12.37 -17.52 14.62
N LEU A 34 12.21 -17.92 13.36
CA LEU A 34 12.30 -19.32 12.95
C LEU A 34 13.73 -19.85 13.03
N ALA A 35 14.73 -19.03 12.69
CA ALA A 35 16.14 -19.38 12.78
C ALA A 35 16.59 -19.58 14.24
N ALA A 36 16.06 -18.80 15.18
CA ALA A 36 16.41 -18.89 16.59
C ALA A 36 15.71 -20.04 17.34
N ALA A 37 14.45 -20.33 17.02
CA ALA A 37 13.60 -21.24 17.81
C ALA A 37 13.23 -22.56 17.11
N GLY A 38 13.65 -22.78 15.86
CA GLY A 38 13.37 -24.00 15.10
C GLY A 38 11.86 -24.29 15.01
N PRO A 39 11.37 -25.52 15.29
CA PRO A 39 9.95 -25.85 15.17
C PRO A 39 9.04 -25.11 16.18
N GLN A 40 9.58 -24.66 17.33
CA GLN A 40 8.84 -23.83 18.29
C GLN A 40 8.76 -22.35 17.87
N GLY A 41 9.52 -21.96 16.84
CA GLY A 41 9.42 -20.62 16.26
C GLY A 41 8.04 -20.36 15.63
N ILE A 42 7.36 -21.40 15.13
CA ILE A 42 6.04 -21.25 14.51
C ILE A 42 5.01 -20.76 15.54
N THR A 43 5.00 -21.34 16.74
CA THR A 43 4.08 -20.92 17.81
C THR A 43 4.41 -19.52 18.31
N GLN A 44 5.69 -19.16 18.38
CA GLN A 44 6.12 -17.80 18.75
C GLN A 44 5.73 -16.75 17.71
N VAL A 45 5.91 -17.05 16.42
CA VAL A 45 5.46 -16.16 15.33
C VAL A 45 3.94 -16.03 15.37
N GLN A 46 3.23 -17.13 15.58
CA GLN A 46 1.77 -17.09 15.70
C GLN A 46 1.34 -16.22 16.87
N GLU A 47 1.91 -16.40 18.07
CA GLU A 47 1.61 -15.58 19.25
C GLU A 47 1.97 -14.10 19.06
N ALA A 48 3.09 -13.81 18.40
CA ALA A 48 3.51 -12.44 18.08
C ALA A 48 2.60 -11.74 17.06
N CYS A 49 1.98 -12.51 16.15
CA CYS A 49 1.07 -12.01 15.12
C CYS A 49 -0.42 -12.05 15.53
N LEU A 50 -0.73 -12.46 16.77
CA LEU A 50 -2.11 -12.45 17.27
C LEU A 50 -2.66 -11.02 17.37
N MET A 51 -3.97 -10.90 17.21
CA MET A 51 -4.65 -9.65 17.52
C MET A 51 -4.43 -9.28 19.01
N PRO A 52 -4.21 -8.01 19.34
CA PRO A 52 -3.75 -7.58 20.67
C PRO A 52 -4.76 -7.83 21.82
N TYR A 53 -5.97 -8.29 21.53
CA TYR A 53 -7.02 -8.46 22.52
C TYR A 53 -7.05 -9.90 23.09
N PRO A 54 -6.93 -10.09 24.41
CA PRO A 54 -6.83 -11.42 25.04
C PRO A 54 -8.11 -12.27 24.92
N LEU A 55 -9.27 -11.63 24.76
CA LEU A 55 -10.54 -12.34 24.50
C LEU A 55 -10.57 -13.00 23.11
N VAL A 56 -9.86 -12.41 22.14
CA VAL A 56 -9.79 -12.95 20.78
C VAL A 56 -9.02 -14.27 20.76
N ARG A 57 -8.08 -14.49 21.68
CA ARG A 57 -7.33 -15.77 21.78
C ARG A 57 -8.27 -16.96 22.01
N HIS A 58 -9.21 -16.81 22.93
CA HIS A 58 -10.18 -17.86 23.27
C HIS A 58 -11.18 -18.07 22.13
N LEU A 59 -11.67 -16.97 21.54
CA LEU A 59 -12.59 -17.03 20.40
C LEU A 59 -11.95 -17.68 19.17
N MET A 60 -10.67 -17.39 18.91
CA MET A 60 -9.91 -18.04 17.83
C MET A 60 -9.73 -19.54 18.07
N GLY A 61 -9.48 -19.96 19.31
CA GLY A 61 -9.43 -21.39 19.65
C GLY A 61 -10.78 -22.08 19.41
N MET A 62 -11.90 -21.42 19.71
CA MET A 62 -13.22 -21.94 19.37
C MET A 62 -13.46 -22.04 17.86
N LEU A 63 -13.00 -21.05 17.09
CA LEU A 63 -13.11 -21.07 15.62
C LEU A 63 -12.30 -22.22 15.01
N GLU A 64 -11.13 -22.53 15.57
CA GLU A 64 -10.35 -23.70 15.15
C GLU A 64 -11.08 -25.02 15.42
N CYS A 65 -11.78 -25.14 16.56
CA CYS A 65 -12.63 -26.30 16.83
C CYS A 65 -13.81 -26.42 15.85
N MET A 66 -14.20 -25.33 15.19
CA MET A 66 -15.23 -25.29 14.15
C MET A 66 -14.65 -25.45 12.73
N GLU A 67 -13.40 -25.91 12.60
CA GLU A 67 -12.69 -26.09 11.34
C GLU A 67 -12.43 -24.79 10.55
N VAL A 68 -12.62 -23.62 11.17
CA VAL A 68 -12.26 -22.34 10.57
C VAL A 68 -10.78 -22.10 10.78
N THR A 69 -10.03 -21.92 9.69
CA THR A 69 -8.60 -21.66 9.79
C THR A 69 -8.33 -20.26 10.34
N ARG A 70 -7.19 -20.09 11.03
CA ARG A 70 -6.81 -18.76 11.55
C ARG A 70 -6.73 -17.72 10.43
N VAL A 71 -6.24 -18.11 9.25
CA VAL A 71 -6.09 -17.22 8.10
C VAL A 71 -7.45 -16.68 7.65
N GLU A 72 -8.46 -17.53 7.55
CA GLU A 72 -9.81 -17.12 7.17
C GLU A 72 -10.43 -16.16 8.19
N ALA A 73 -10.26 -16.45 9.49
CA ALA A 73 -10.75 -15.57 10.55
C ALA A 73 -10.06 -14.19 10.50
N HIS A 74 -8.74 -14.13 10.35
CA HIS A 74 -8.00 -12.88 10.23
C HIS A 74 -8.38 -12.11 8.96
N ARG A 75 -8.53 -12.80 7.82
CA ARG A 75 -8.98 -12.19 6.56
C ARG A 75 -10.39 -11.62 6.70
N ALA A 76 -11.32 -12.34 7.32
CA ALA A 76 -12.69 -11.87 7.53
C ALA A 76 -12.75 -10.64 8.45
N VAL A 77 -11.96 -10.64 9.53
CA VAL A 77 -11.85 -9.46 10.42
C VAL A 77 -11.27 -8.27 9.66
N LEU A 78 -10.22 -8.48 8.86
CA LEU A 78 -9.61 -7.42 8.05
C LEU A 78 -10.62 -6.82 7.06
N GLN A 79 -11.35 -7.66 6.33
CA GLN A 79 -12.35 -7.18 5.36
C GLN A 79 -13.46 -6.36 6.04
N ARG A 80 -14.01 -6.86 7.16
CA ARG A 80 -15.01 -6.10 7.92
C ARG A 80 -14.47 -4.78 8.47
N ALA A 81 -13.23 -4.78 8.97
CA ALA A 81 -12.59 -3.56 9.45
C ALA A 81 -12.37 -2.55 8.31
N LYS A 82 -11.96 -3.03 7.13
CA LYS A 82 -11.81 -2.24 5.91
C LYS A 82 -13.14 -1.62 5.48
N GLU A 83 -14.20 -2.40 5.38
CA GLU A 83 -15.55 -1.92 5.04
C GLU A 83 -16.05 -0.85 6.02
N ARG A 84 -15.84 -1.08 7.33
CA ARG A 84 -16.17 -0.10 8.37
C ARG A 84 -15.34 1.17 8.26
N LEU A 85 -14.08 1.07 7.84
CA LEU A 85 -13.24 2.24 7.62
C LEU A 85 -13.68 3.01 6.38
N LEU A 86 -13.95 2.32 5.28
CA LEU A 86 -14.42 2.92 4.03
C LEU A 86 -15.77 3.62 4.21
N SER A 87 -16.72 3.00 4.92
CA SER A 87 -18.01 3.64 5.24
C SER A 87 -17.84 4.88 6.11
N ARG A 88 -16.91 4.87 7.07
CA ARG A 88 -16.60 6.06 7.88
C ARG A 88 -15.95 7.14 7.03
N VAL A 89 -15.00 6.80 6.17
CA VAL A 89 -14.41 7.75 5.20
C VAL A 89 -15.48 8.30 4.27
N ALA A 90 -16.46 7.47 3.89
CA ALA A 90 -17.58 7.88 3.06
C ALA A 90 -18.50 8.91 3.75
N ALA A 91 -18.61 8.85 5.06
CA ALA A 91 -19.40 9.76 5.89
C ALA A 91 -18.63 11.04 6.30
N LEU A 92 -17.32 11.13 6.05
CA LEU A 92 -16.54 12.34 6.36
C LEU A 92 -16.66 13.36 5.23
N ASP A 93 -16.86 14.62 5.62
CA ASP A 93 -16.89 15.76 4.70
C ASP A 93 -15.48 16.27 4.40
N ALA A 94 -15.17 16.44 3.11
CA ALA A 94 -13.84 16.83 2.62
C ALA A 94 -13.34 18.18 3.15
N ARG A 95 -14.27 19.11 3.47
CA ARG A 95 -13.94 20.48 3.91
C ARG A 95 -13.86 20.64 5.42
N ALA A 96 -14.71 19.93 6.18
CA ALA A 96 -14.73 20.04 7.64
C ALA A 96 -13.64 19.19 8.30
N ASP A 97 -13.35 18.01 7.74
CA ASP A 97 -12.46 17.00 8.34
C ASP A 97 -11.11 16.83 7.61
N LYS A 98 -10.66 17.86 6.88
CA LYS A 98 -9.41 17.82 6.10
C LYS A 98 -8.20 17.33 6.90
N ALA A 99 -7.98 17.87 8.10
CA ALA A 99 -6.85 17.49 8.95
C ALA A 99 -6.93 16.04 9.47
N ARG A 100 -8.13 15.46 9.50
CA ARG A 100 -8.34 14.05 9.86
C ARG A 100 -8.06 13.14 8.67
N LEU A 101 -8.49 13.54 7.47
CA LEU A 101 -8.20 12.85 6.22
C LEU A 101 -6.71 12.84 5.90
N GLU A 102 -6.00 13.95 6.12
CA GLU A 102 -4.55 14.03 5.93
C GLU A 102 -3.78 13.11 6.89
N ARG A 103 -4.18 13.06 8.17
CA ARG A 103 -3.60 12.13 9.14
C ARG A 103 -3.85 10.67 8.78
N LEU A 104 -5.06 10.37 8.30
CA LEU A 104 -5.42 9.04 7.84
C LEU A 104 -4.64 8.67 6.58
N LEU A 105 -4.47 9.60 5.64
CA LEU A 105 -3.63 9.40 4.46
C LEU A 105 -2.20 9.06 4.86
N ALA A 106 -1.57 9.86 5.73
CA ALA A 106 -0.19 9.61 6.20
C ALA A 106 -0.02 8.22 6.84
N ALA A 107 -1.00 7.78 7.63
CA ALA A 107 -0.98 6.44 8.22
C ALA A 107 -1.28 5.33 7.21
N SER A 108 -2.09 5.62 6.18
CA SER A 108 -2.52 4.63 5.21
C SER A 108 -1.57 4.46 4.03
N PHE A 109 -0.73 5.46 3.75
CA PHE A 109 0.14 5.50 2.56
C PHE A 109 1.11 4.32 2.49
N MET A 110 1.61 3.87 3.64
CA MET A 110 2.47 2.68 3.75
C MET A 110 1.81 1.37 3.27
N TYR A 111 0.47 1.33 3.20
CA TYR A 111 -0.28 0.14 2.77
C TYR A 111 -0.62 0.14 1.28
N LEU A 112 -0.20 1.15 0.53
CA LEU A 112 -0.55 1.29 -0.88
C LEU A 112 0.01 0.14 -1.74
N GLY A 113 1.16 -0.42 -1.34
CA GLY A 113 1.74 -1.62 -1.97
C GLY A 113 1.00 -2.93 -1.69
N MET A 114 0.03 -2.96 -0.76
CA MET A 114 -0.75 -4.14 -0.45
C MET A 114 -2.12 -4.10 -1.12
N ALA A 115 -2.39 -5.07 -2.00
CA ALA A 115 -3.63 -5.15 -2.78
C ALA A 115 -4.90 -5.12 -1.90
N ASP A 116 -4.89 -5.79 -0.76
CA ASP A 116 -6.06 -5.90 0.14
C ASP A 116 -6.44 -4.57 0.83
N LEU A 117 -5.45 -3.69 1.07
CA LEU A 117 -5.63 -2.43 1.80
C LEU A 117 -5.53 -1.18 0.92
N ARG A 118 -5.07 -1.32 -0.33
CA ARG A 118 -4.91 -0.22 -1.29
C ARG A 118 -6.18 0.57 -1.54
N GLU A 119 -7.35 -0.06 -1.44
CA GLU A 119 -8.65 0.62 -1.59
C GLU A 119 -8.85 1.76 -0.58
N VAL A 120 -8.26 1.66 0.61
CA VAL A 120 -8.42 2.68 1.67
C VAL A 120 -7.69 3.98 1.32
N PRO A 121 -6.38 3.99 0.99
CA PRO A 121 -5.71 5.19 0.50
C PRO A 121 -6.40 5.80 -0.72
N LEU A 122 -6.84 4.99 -1.68
CA LEU A 122 -7.49 5.50 -2.90
C LEU A 122 -8.79 6.25 -2.57
N ALA A 123 -9.66 5.67 -1.74
CA ALA A 123 -10.91 6.31 -1.32
C ALA A 123 -10.68 7.61 -0.54
N VAL A 124 -9.59 7.70 0.22
CA VAL A 124 -9.21 8.90 0.98
C VAL A 124 -8.68 9.98 0.05
N MET A 125 -7.86 9.60 -0.92
CA MET A 125 -7.30 10.52 -1.92
C MET A 125 -8.36 11.07 -2.87
N GLU A 126 -9.36 10.28 -3.24
CA GLU A 126 -10.49 10.73 -4.05
C GLU A 126 -11.31 11.83 -3.36
N ARG A 127 -11.42 11.77 -2.03
CA ARG A 127 -12.12 12.78 -1.23
C ARG A 127 -11.29 14.02 -0.94
N LEU A 128 -9.97 13.92 -1.02
CA LEU A 128 -9.08 15.06 -0.79
C LEU A 128 -9.02 15.92 -2.05
N GLU A 129 -9.54 17.15 -1.97
CA GLU A 129 -9.46 18.13 -3.07
C GLU A 129 -7.99 18.43 -3.46
N ARG A 130 -7.02 18.31 -2.54
CA ARG A 130 -5.59 18.48 -2.80
C ARG A 130 -4.74 17.56 -1.93
N VAL A 131 -4.00 16.66 -2.56
CA VAL A 131 -3.08 15.74 -1.87
C VAL A 131 -1.80 16.47 -1.45
N PRO A 132 -1.24 16.20 -0.25
CA PRO A 132 0.00 16.85 0.19
C PRO A 132 1.20 16.51 -0.70
N PRO A 133 2.10 17.48 -0.97
CA PRO A 133 3.25 17.31 -1.86
C PRO A 133 4.25 16.17 -1.51
N PRO A 134 4.51 15.78 -0.24
CA PRO A 134 5.44 14.67 0.02
C PRO A 134 4.92 13.34 -0.54
N HIS A 135 3.60 13.12 -0.50
CA HIS A 135 2.98 11.91 -1.04
C HIS A 135 2.98 11.93 -2.56
N LEU A 136 2.79 13.09 -3.19
CA LEU A 136 2.86 13.24 -4.66
C LEU A 136 4.24 12.88 -5.21
N LYS A 137 5.32 13.24 -4.49
CA LYS A 137 6.68 12.87 -4.89
C LYS A 137 6.91 11.36 -4.85
N GLN A 138 6.37 10.67 -3.84
CA GLN A 138 6.46 9.21 -3.73
C GLN A 138 5.62 8.51 -4.81
N LEU A 139 4.42 9.02 -5.10
CA LEU A 139 3.55 8.50 -6.16
C LEU A 139 4.14 8.70 -7.56
N ALA A 140 4.87 9.80 -7.79
CA ALA A 140 5.56 10.05 -9.05
C ALA A 140 6.76 9.11 -9.27
N ALA A 141 7.37 8.61 -8.19
CA ALA A 141 8.48 7.66 -8.28
C ALA A 141 8.01 6.25 -8.67
N ASP A 142 6.80 5.85 -8.26
CA ASP A 142 6.26 4.51 -8.49
C ASP A 142 5.26 4.49 -9.66
N THR A 143 5.74 4.18 -10.86
CA THR A 143 4.95 4.13 -12.10
C THR A 143 3.83 3.07 -12.08
N GLU A 144 4.05 1.95 -11.40
CA GLU A 144 3.05 0.87 -11.28
C GLU A 144 1.90 1.25 -10.36
N VAL A 145 2.20 2.02 -9.33
CA VAL A 145 1.18 2.62 -8.45
C VAL A 145 0.40 3.66 -9.23
N PHE A 146 1.09 4.54 -9.95
CA PHE A 146 0.50 5.66 -10.68
C PHE A 146 -0.64 5.25 -11.64
N LYS A 147 -0.50 4.15 -12.36
CA LYS A 147 -1.54 3.64 -13.29
C LYS A 147 -2.87 3.30 -12.61
N ILE A 148 -2.84 3.03 -11.31
CA ILE A 148 -3.98 2.52 -10.53
C ILE A 148 -4.68 3.66 -9.76
N LEU A 149 -4.08 4.85 -9.74
CA LEU A 149 -4.62 6.01 -9.04
C LEU A 149 -5.93 6.52 -9.67
N PRO A 150 -6.82 7.14 -8.88
CA PRO A 150 -7.98 7.84 -9.41
C PRO A 150 -7.55 8.98 -10.35
N PRO A 151 -8.33 9.28 -11.40
CA PRO A 151 -7.96 10.29 -12.40
C PRO A 151 -7.79 11.69 -11.79
N GLY A 152 -8.51 12.01 -10.71
CA GLY A 152 -8.35 13.26 -9.98
C GLY A 152 -6.96 13.41 -9.36
N VAL A 153 -6.41 12.32 -8.84
CA VAL A 153 -5.06 12.30 -8.25
C VAL A 153 -4.00 12.27 -9.34
N GLN A 154 -4.21 11.52 -10.42
CA GLN A 154 -3.28 11.48 -11.56
C GLN A 154 -3.05 12.89 -12.12
N ARG A 155 -4.10 13.71 -12.24
CA ARG A 155 -3.98 15.12 -12.63
C ARG A 155 -3.11 15.93 -11.69
N GLN A 156 -3.24 15.75 -10.38
CA GLN A 156 -2.41 16.46 -9.39
C GLN A 156 -0.94 16.03 -9.48
N VAL A 157 -0.68 14.74 -9.75
CA VAL A 157 0.68 14.24 -9.97
C VAL A 157 1.26 14.81 -11.28
N TRP A 158 0.48 14.89 -12.37
CA TRP A 158 0.91 15.53 -13.62
C TRP A 158 1.16 17.04 -13.50
N GLU A 159 0.35 17.74 -12.68
CA GLU A 159 0.60 19.14 -12.37
C GLU A 159 1.91 19.34 -11.60
N TYR A 160 2.26 18.37 -10.74
CA TYR A 160 3.49 18.38 -9.96
C TYR A 160 4.72 17.99 -10.77
N ASP A 161 4.66 16.93 -11.57
CA ASP A 161 5.74 16.46 -12.43
C ASP A 161 5.32 16.42 -13.91
N LYS A 162 5.72 17.48 -14.63
CA LYS A 162 5.45 17.64 -16.06
C LYS A 162 6.21 16.64 -16.93
N ASN A 163 7.32 16.07 -16.47
CA ASN A 163 8.10 15.11 -17.24
C ASN A 163 7.40 13.76 -17.29
N LEU A 164 6.77 13.35 -16.18
CA LEU A 164 5.95 12.13 -16.13
C LEU A 164 4.77 12.23 -17.09
N LEU A 165 4.10 13.39 -17.15
CA LEU A 165 3.05 13.65 -18.12
C LEU A 165 3.54 13.51 -19.57
N GLN A 166 4.72 14.08 -19.89
CA GLN A 166 5.28 13.96 -21.23
C GLN A 166 5.58 12.50 -21.58
N ASN A 167 6.18 11.75 -20.66
CA ASN A 167 6.51 10.34 -20.88
C ASN A 167 5.27 9.46 -21.10
N ASP A 168 4.16 9.75 -20.42
CA ASP A 168 2.91 9.01 -20.59
C ASP A 168 2.11 9.48 -21.82
N ALA A 169 2.10 10.78 -22.12
CA ALA A 169 1.29 11.34 -23.21
C ALA A 169 1.93 11.17 -24.60
N LEU A 170 3.26 11.25 -24.70
CA LEU A 170 3.97 11.11 -25.97
C LEU A 170 3.71 9.77 -26.70
N PRO A 171 3.73 8.59 -26.05
CA PRO A 171 3.42 7.34 -26.74
C PRO A 171 1.96 7.28 -27.22
N LEU A 172 1.01 7.87 -26.47
CA LEU A 172 -0.40 7.94 -26.87
C LEU A 172 -0.59 8.83 -28.11
N VAL A 173 0.03 10.01 -28.12
CA VAL A 173 0.00 10.91 -29.28
C VAL A 173 0.69 10.27 -30.49
N GLY A 174 1.79 9.56 -30.26
CA GLY A 174 2.47 8.76 -31.28
C GLY A 174 1.52 7.73 -31.89
N ALA A 175 0.92 6.87 -31.06
CA ALA A 175 -0.03 5.84 -31.50
C ALA A 175 -1.20 6.45 -32.30
N TYR A 176 -1.80 7.53 -31.78
CA TYR A 176 -2.87 8.25 -32.50
C TYR A 176 -2.43 8.76 -33.87
N LYS A 177 -1.21 9.35 -33.96
CA LYS A 177 -0.66 9.82 -35.24
C LYS A 177 -0.48 8.67 -36.23
N TYR A 178 0.05 7.53 -35.77
CA TYR A 178 0.26 6.34 -36.61
C TYR A 178 -1.06 5.73 -37.07
N GLU A 179 -2.04 5.57 -36.17
CA GLU A 179 -3.37 5.07 -36.52
C GLU A 179 -4.09 6.00 -37.49
N THR A 180 -4.08 7.31 -37.23
CA THR A 180 -4.69 8.31 -38.13
C THR A 180 -4.04 8.25 -39.51
N ALA A 181 -2.70 8.21 -39.59
CA ALA A 181 -2.00 8.07 -40.87
C ALA A 181 -2.35 6.77 -41.60
N THR A 182 -2.56 5.68 -40.87
CA THR A 182 -2.97 4.38 -41.43
C THR A 182 -4.39 4.42 -41.98
N TYR A 183 -5.34 4.99 -41.23
CA TYR A 183 -6.73 5.16 -41.68
C TYR A 183 -6.83 6.09 -42.88
N MET A 184 -6.13 7.22 -42.87
CA MET A 184 -6.16 8.19 -43.98
C MET A 184 -5.60 7.58 -45.27
N ARG A 185 -4.52 6.79 -45.16
CA ARG A 185 -3.95 6.02 -46.28
C ARG A 185 -4.90 4.94 -46.79
N ALA A 186 -5.62 4.27 -45.90
CA ALA A 186 -6.63 3.26 -46.27
C ALA A 186 -7.87 3.86 -46.94
N LEU A 187 -8.20 5.11 -46.62
CA LEU A 187 -9.31 5.86 -47.20
C LEU A 187 -8.95 6.62 -48.50
N ALA A 188 -7.70 6.50 -48.99
CA ALA A 188 -7.17 7.26 -50.13
C ALA A 188 -7.37 8.78 -49.99
N ALA A 189 -7.40 9.28 -48.75
CA ALA A 189 -7.61 10.68 -48.41
C ALA A 189 -6.27 11.41 -48.16
N ASP A 190 -5.25 11.13 -48.99
CA ASP A 190 -3.88 11.66 -48.84
C ASP A 190 -3.76 13.17 -49.16
N GLU A 191 -4.84 13.85 -49.57
CA GLU A 191 -4.80 15.27 -50.00
C GLU A 191 -4.73 16.31 -48.86
N PHE A 192 -4.80 15.92 -47.58
CA PHE A 192 -5.02 16.87 -46.48
C PHE A 192 -3.88 17.04 -45.46
N LEU A 193 -2.61 16.79 -45.81
CA LEU A 193 -1.47 17.22 -44.97
C LEU A 193 -0.35 17.86 -45.82
N PRO A 194 0.07 19.12 -45.54
CA PRO A 194 1.33 19.66 -46.03
C PRO A 194 2.55 19.01 -45.38
#